data_AF-A0A2T2SRL2-F1
#
_entry.id   AF-A0A2T2SRL2-F1
#
_cell.length_a   1.000
_cell.length_b   1.000
_cell.length_c   1.000
_cell.angle_alpha   90.00
_cell.angle_beta   90.00
_cell.angle_gamma   90.00
#
_symmetry.space_group_name_H-M   'P 1'
#
loop_
_entity.id
_entity.type
_entity.pdbx_description
1 polymer ?
#
loop_
_entity_poly.entity_id
_entity_poly.type
_entity_poly.pdbx_seq_one_letter_code
_entity_poly.pdbx_strand_id
1 'polypeptide(L)' 'MLVARAKSFRDLDVYRLSLKEAKRVFEVTKGFPKSEVYSLTDQIRRSSRAVGAITAEAWARRRYKGA' A
#
# COMPACT_ATOMS: atom_id res chain seq x y z
N MET A 1 16.38 -1.28 -19.24
CA MET A 1 16.09 -1.08 -17.80
C MET A 1 16.46 -2.37 -17.08
N LEU A 2 17.62 -2.41 -16.40
CA LEU A 2 18.01 -3.58 -15.61
C LEU A 2 17.19 -3.57 -14.31
N VAL A 3 16.22 -4.48 -14.22
CA VAL A 3 15.44 -4.65 -12.99
C VAL A 3 16.30 -5.45 -12.02
N ALA A 4 16.95 -4.76 -11.07
CA ALA A 4 17.68 -5.42 -10.01
C ALA A 4 16.74 -6.31 -9.19
N ARG A 5 17.19 -7.52 -8.84
CA ARG A 5 16.41 -8.43 -7.99
C ARG A 5 16.17 -7.76 -6.63
N ALA A 6 14.90 -7.55 -6.29
CA ALA A 6 14.48 -7.01 -5.01
C ALA A 6 15.05 -7.88 -3.87
N LYS A 7 15.69 -7.24 -2.87
CA LYS A 7 16.24 -7.91 -1.68
C LYS A 7 15.26 -7.81 -0.51
N SER A 8 14.37 -6.82 -0.54
CA SER A 8 13.30 -6.59 0.42
C SER A 8 11.98 -6.25 -0.29
N PHE A 9 10.84 -6.45 0.38
CA PHE A 9 9.55 -5.93 -0.10
C PHE A 9 9.59 -4.40 -0.31
N ARG A 10 10.45 -3.69 0.42
CA ARG A 10 10.68 -2.25 0.27
C ARG A 10 11.28 -1.85 -1.09
N ASP A 11 11.88 -2.81 -1.79
CA ASP A 11 12.44 -2.61 -3.11
C ASP A 11 11.39 -2.77 -4.21
N LEU A 12 10.22 -3.34 -3.90
CA LEU A 12 9.16 -3.55 -4.87
C LEU A 12 8.55 -2.21 -5.29
N ASP A 13 8.48 -1.96 -6.59
CA ASP A 13 7.85 -0.77 -7.13
C ASP A 13 6.38 -0.67 -6.72
N VAL A 14 5.66 -1.80 -6.67
CA VAL A 14 4.27 -1.85 -6.19
C VAL A 14 4.14 -1.46 -4.72
N TYR A 15 5.11 -1.81 -3.86
CA TYR A 15 5.11 -1.39 -2.46
C TYR A 15 5.33 0.12 -2.35
N ARG A 16 6.33 0.66 -3.06
CA ARG A 16 6.62 2.11 -3.10
C ARG A 16 5.43 2.90 -3.63
N LEU A 17 4.79 2.41 -4.69
CA LEU A 17 3.59 3.01 -5.27
C LEU A 17 2.43 2.98 -4.28
N SER A 18 2.22 1.87 -3.55
CA SER A 18 1.17 1.78 -2.54
C SER A 18 1.29 2.85 -1.45
N LEU A 19 2.52 3.15 -0.99
CA LEU A 19 2.77 4.20 0.01
C LEU A 19 2.48 5.60 -0.55
N LYS A 20 2.89 5.84 -1.80
CA LYS A 20 2.63 7.10 -2.51
C LYS A 20 1.13 7.34 -2.68
N GLU A 21 0.40 6.35 -3.16
CA GLU A 21 -1.04 6.47 -3.37
C GLU A 21 -1.81 6.54 -2.05
N ALA A 22 -1.39 5.82 -1.00
CA ALA A 22 -1.99 5.97 0.33
C ALA A 22 -1.83 7.39 0.90
N LYS A 23 -0.68 8.03 0.67
CA LYS A 23 -0.48 9.44 1.01
C LYS A 23 -1.41 10.34 0.19
N ARG A 24 -1.56 10.08 -1.12
CA ARG A 24 -2.46 10.85 -1.99
C ARG A 24 -3.92 10.73 -1.54
N VAL A 25 -4.39 9.53 -1.23
CA VAL A 25 -5.73 9.29 -0.67
C VAL A 25 -5.91 10.04 0.64
N PHE A 26 -4.93 10.00 1.53
CA PHE A 26 -4.99 10.74 2.79
C PHE A 26 -5.14 12.24 2.58
N GLU A 27 -4.38 12.83 1.65
CA GLU A 27 -4.46 14.26 1.32
C GLU A 27 -5.81 14.64 0.70
N VAL A 28 -6.29 13.88 -0.30
CA VAL A 28 -7.59 14.14 -0.97
C VAL A 28 -8.74 14.08 0.03
N THR A 29 -8.73 13.08 0.92
CA THR A 29 -9.80 12.88 1.91
C THR A 29 -9.84 13.94 3.01
N LYS A 30 -8.84 14.83 3.12
CA LYS A 30 -8.94 16.00 4.03
C LYS A 30 -10.03 16.98 3.61
N GLY A 31 -10.37 17.00 2.31
CA GLY A 31 -11.44 17.84 1.77
C GLY A 31 -12.85 17.26 1.91
N PHE A 32 -13.00 16.06 2.48
CA PHE A 32 -14.32 15.43 2.60
C PHE A 32 -15.17 16.12 3.69
N PRO A 33 -16.52 16.10 3.56
CA PRO A 33 -17.40 16.61 4.60
C PRO A 33 -17.16 15.89 5.93
N LYS A 34 -17.35 16.61 7.06
CA LYS A 34 -17.19 16.02 8.40
C LYS A 34 -18.15 14.85 8.66
N SER A 35 -19.31 14.81 8.00
CA SER A 35 -20.25 13.69 8.06
C SER A 35 -19.67 12.38 7.54
N GLU A 36 -18.66 12.43 6.66
CA GLU A 36 -18.05 11.26 6.02
C GLU A 36 -16.86 10.69 6.80
N VAL A 37 -16.52 11.25 7.97
CA VAL A 37 -15.32 10.85 8.74
C VAL A 37 -15.34 9.36 9.06
N TYR A 38 -16.46 8.83 9.54
CA TYR A 38 -16.62 7.41 9.90
C TYR A 38 -17.20 6.55 8.76
N SER A 39 -17.45 7.15 7.60
CA SER A 39 -17.98 6.51 6.40
C SER A 39 -16.88 6.44 5.33
N LEU A 40 -16.98 7.23 4.27
CA LEU A 40 -16.07 7.14 3.12
C LEU A 40 -14.62 7.42 3.49
N THR A 41 -14.37 8.38 4.39
CA THR A 41 -13.01 8.81 4.75
C THR A 41 -12.21 7.69 5.40
N ASP A 42 -12.79 7.05 6.41
CA ASP A 42 -12.13 5.98 7.17
C ASP A 42 -12.00 4.70 6.33
N GLN A 43 -13.05 4.33 5.59
CA GLN A 43 -13.02 3.16 4.71
C GLN A 43 -11.93 3.26 3.63
N ILE A 44 -11.83 4.40 2.94
CA ILE A 44 -10.85 4.54 1.85
C ILE A 44 -9.41 4.69 2.37
N ARG A 45 -9.21 5.36 3.52
CA ARG A 45 -7.88 5.46 4.15
C ARG A 45 -7.36 4.10 4.63
N ARG A 46 -8.21 3.30 5.28
CA ARG A 46 -7.81 1.98 5.77
C ARG A 46 -7.53 1.01 4.63
N SER A 47 -8.45 0.91 3.66
CA SER A 47 -8.27 0.01 2.51
C SER A 47 -7.03 0.37 1.69
N SER A 48 -6.75 1.67 1.48
CA SER A 48 -5.55 2.12 0.77
C SER A 48 -4.26 1.75 1.50
N ARG A 49 -4.19 1.93 2.82
CA ARG A 49 -3.02 1.52 3.63
C ARG A 49 -2.81 0.01 3.67
N ALA A 50 -3.90 -0.77 3.62
CA ALA A 50 -3.83 -2.23 3.65
C ALA A 50 -3.08 -2.81 2.44
N VAL A 51 -3.12 -2.15 1.27
CA VAL A 51 -2.40 -2.61 0.06
C VAL A 51 -0.91 -2.82 0.31
N GLY A 52 -0.25 -1.86 0.97
CA GLY A 52 1.18 -1.96 1.30
C GLY A 52 1.47 -3.07 2.32
N ALA A 53 0.60 -3.23 3.31
CA ALA A 53 0.72 -4.28 4.33
C ALA A 53 0.56 -5.68 3.72
N ILE A 54 -0.47 -5.88 2.89
CA ILE A 54 -0.72 -7.14 2.18
C ILE A 54 0.43 -7.46 1.22
N THR A 55 1.00 -6.46 0.55
CA THR A 55 2.19 -6.64 -0.30
C THR A 55 3.40 -7.13 0.52
N ALA A 56 3.65 -6.52 1.68
CA ALA A 56 4.73 -6.93 2.58
C ALA A 56 4.51 -8.35 3.14
N GLU A 57 3.28 -8.68 3.51
CA GLU A 57 2.91 -10.01 3.99
C GLU A 57 3.07 -11.08 2.90
N ALA A 58 2.57 -10.81 1.69
CA ALA A 58 2.72 -11.70 0.54
C ALA A 58 4.20 -11.95 0.21
N TRP A 59 5.03 -10.90 0.29
CA TRP A 59 6.47 -11.05 0.18
C TRP A 59 7.03 -11.99 1.26
N ALA A 60 6.67 -11.82 2.53
CA ALA A 60 7.17 -12.67 3.61
C ALA A 60 6.75 -14.14 3.44
N ARG A 61 5.54 -14.40 2.93
CA ARG A 61 4.99 -15.74 2.70
C ARG A 61 5.42 -16.37 1.37
N ARG A 62 6.23 -15.69 0.55
CA ARG A 62 6.67 -16.20 -0.75
C ARG A 62 7.43 -17.52 -0.57
N ARG A 63 6.95 -18.59 -1.20
CA ARG A 63 7.69 -19.87 -1.27
C ARG A 63 8.69 -19.79 -2.42
N TYR A 64 9.97 -19.93 -2.11
CA TYR A 64 10.98 -20.10 -3.15
C TYR A 64 10.83 -21.52 -3.69
N LYS A 65 10.48 -21.68 -4.98
CA LYS A 65 10.60 -22.97 -5.65
C LYS A 65 12.09 -23.31 -5.71
N GLY A 66 12.56 -24.22 -4.85
CA GLY A 66 13.96 -24.64 -4.74
C GLY A 66 14.57 -24.65 -3.33
N ALA A 67 13.78 -24.46 -2.27
CA ALA A 67 14.16 -24.82 -0.90
C ALA A 67 13.45 -26.11 -0.47
#